data_AF-A0A967KHF2-F1
#
_entry.id   AF-A0A967KHF2-F1
#
_cell.length_a   1.000
_cell.length_b   1.000
_cell.length_c   1.000
_cell.angle_alpha   90.00
_cell.angle_beta   90.00
_cell.angle_gamma   90.00
#
_symmetry.space_group_name_H-M   'P 1'
#
loop_
_entity.id
_entity.type
_entity.pdbx_description
1 polymer ?
#
loop_
_entity_poly.entity_id
_entity_poly.type
_entity_poly.pdbx_seq_one_letter_code
_entity_poly.pdbx_strand_id
1 'polypeptide(L)'
;DRTEDFARRGVDTEILTVDNHTDGPYLLRRVQAEQPERAEEVLQLLRWNGGNSTGIGIGAVDHLGNVHADQFWQHYSFGNVRERPFSQIWTDTSDPLMAGLKNRKPLLKGRCAACQYLDICNGNFRVRAEAVYDDVWAHDPACYLTDEEIGLNGR
;
A
#
# COMPACT_ATOMS: atom_id res chain seq x y z
N ASP A 1 -3.44 21.00 -5.88
CA ASP A 1 -4.46 22.08 -5.77
C ASP A 1 -4.55 22.68 -4.37
N ARG A 2 -5.35 22.14 -3.44
CA ARG A 2 -5.53 22.76 -2.11
C ARG A 2 -4.24 22.81 -1.29
N THR A 3 -3.44 21.74 -1.34
CA THR A 3 -2.11 21.68 -0.73
C THR A 3 -1.20 22.81 -1.22
N GLU A 4 -1.14 23.04 -2.54
CA GLU A 4 -0.36 24.14 -3.12
C GLU A 4 -0.95 25.51 -2.77
N ASP A 5 -2.28 25.63 -2.67
CA ASP A 5 -2.91 26.88 -2.25
C ASP A 5 -2.47 27.27 -0.83
N PHE A 6 -2.47 26.32 0.10
CA PHE A 6 -1.96 26.54 1.45
C PHE A 6 -0.49 26.96 1.44
N ALA A 7 0.35 26.27 0.66
CA ALA A 7 1.76 26.63 0.52
C ALA A 7 1.95 28.05 -0.06
N ARG A 8 1.24 28.40 -1.13
CA ARG A 8 1.30 29.75 -1.75
C ARG A 8 0.86 30.86 -0.79
N ARG A 9 -0.13 30.57 0.05
CA ARG A 9 -0.63 31.52 1.05
C ARG A 9 0.22 31.55 2.33
N GLY A 10 1.28 30.73 2.43
CA GLY A 10 2.10 30.62 3.62
C GLY A 10 1.34 30.10 4.84
N VAL A 11 0.31 29.28 4.62
CA VAL A 11 -0.41 28.62 5.73
C VAL A 11 0.46 27.48 6.23
N ASP A 12 0.90 27.56 7.49
CA ASP A 12 1.63 26.49 8.14
C ASP A 12 0.71 25.29 8.36
N THR A 13 0.92 24.22 7.59
CA THR A 13 0.06 23.04 7.61
C THR A 13 0.87 21.81 7.19
N GLU A 14 0.68 20.73 7.93
CA GLU A 14 1.13 19.38 7.56
C GLU A 14 -0.06 18.61 6.98
N ILE A 15 0.14 18.01 5.80
CA ILE A 15 -0.88 17.19 5.15
C ILE A 15 -0.37 15.75 5.07
N LEU A 16 -1.11 14.87 5.73
CA LEU A 16 -0.84 13.44 5.74
C LEU A 16 -1.89 12.72 4.90
N THR A 17 -1.44 11.99 3.89
CA THR A 17 -2.24 11.00 3.16
C THR A 17 -2.10 9.65 3.85
N VAL A 18 -3.20 9.06 4.29
CA VAL A 18 -3.21 7.81 5.08
C VAL A 18 -4.00 6.73 4.33
N ASP A 19 -3.47 5.49 4.33
CA ASP A 19 -4.11 4.28 3.80
C ASP A 19 -4.60 4.31 2.35
N ASN A 20 -3.96 5.13 1.52
CA ASN A 20 -4.16 5.10 0.07
C ASN A 20 -2.84 5.24 -0.69
N HIS A 21 -2.12 4.14 -0.87
CA HIS A 21 -0.80 4.17 -1.50
C HIS A 21 -0.82 4.50 -3.00
N THR A 22 -2.01 4.63 -3.61
CA THR A 22 -2.18 5.23 -4.94
C THR A 22 -1.78 6.72 -4.96
N ASP A 23 -1.73 7.39 -3.81
CA ASP A 23 -1.33 8.80 -3.69
C ASP A 23 0.14 9.02 -4.10
N GLY A 24 1.04 8.06 -3.82
CA GLY A 24 2.43 8.12 -4.28
C GLY A 24 2.56 8.19 -5.82
N PRO A 25 2.01 7.22 -6.56
CA PRO A 25 1.89 7.27 -8.02
C PRO A 25 1.26 8.56 -8.55
N TYR A 26 0.17 9.05 -7.93
CA TYR A 26 -0.46 10.30 -8.33
C TYR A 26 0.49 11.50 -8.16
N LEU A 27 1.17 11.60 -7.02
CA LEU A 27 2.16 12.65 -6.77
C LEU A 27 3.33 12.57 -7.77
N LEU A 28 3.80 11.37 -8.10
CA LEU A 28 4.85 11.20 -9.11
C LEU A 28 4.40 11.72 -10.48
N ARG A 29 3.18 11.38 -10.92
CA ARG A 29 2.62 11.88 -12.20
C ARG A 29 2.54 13.41 -12.22
N ARG A 30 2.13 14.01 -11.10
CA ARG A 30 2.09 15.46 -10.96
C ARG A 30 3.48 16.09 -11.07
N VAL A 31 4.46 15.54 -10.35
CA VAL A 31 5.87 15.99 -10.42
C VAL A 31 6.42 15.83 -11.83
N GLN A 32 6.12 14.73 -12.53
CA GLN A 32 6.55 14.55 -13.92
C GLN A 32 5.98 15.63 -14.86
N ALA A 33 4.75 16.09 -14.63
CA ALA A 33 4.12 17.13 -15.43
C ALA A 33 4.60 18.55 -15.08
N GLU A 34 4.85 18.83 -13.80
CA GLU A 34 5.08 20.19 -13.30
C GLU A 34 6.55 20.50 -12.96
N GLN A 35 7.33 19.49 -12.54
CA GLN A 35 8.73 19.57 -12.08
C GLN A 35 9.54 18.34 -12.57
N PRO A 36 9.64 18.12 -13.89
CA PRO A 36 10.21 16.90 -14.47
C PRO A 36 11.66 16.62 -14.02
N GLU A 37 12.44 17.66 -13.71
CA GLU A 37 13.80 17.56 -13.20
C GLU A 37 13.89 16.86 -11.83
N ARG A 38 12.80 16.82 -11.06
CA ARG A 38 12.70 16.15 -9.76
C ARG A 38 12.06 14.78 -9.81
N ALA A 39 11.54 14.37 -10.97
CA ALA A 39 10.76 13.13 -11.09
C ALA A 39 11.56 11.88 -10.67
N GLU A 40 12.84 11.80 -11.05
CA GLU A 40 13.69 10.65 -10.69
C GLU A 40 13.99 10.61 -9.19
N GLU A 41 14.27 11.76 -8.58
CA GLU A 41 14.47 11.88 -7.13
C GLU A 41 13.22 11.40 -6.37
N VAL A 42 12.05 11.90 -6.76
CA VAL A 42 10.77 11.52 -6.13
C VAL A 42 10.46 10.04 -6.34
N LEU A 43 10.69 9.50 -7.54
CA LEU A 43 10.53 8.07 -7.80
C LEU A 43 11.45 7.23 -6.90
N GLN A 44 12.70 7.65 -6.70
CA GLN A 44 13.63 6.95 -5.83
C GLN A 44 13.16 6.95 -4.36
N LEU A 45 12.67 8.08 -3.86
CA LEU A 45 12.09 8.19 -2.51
C LEU A 45 10.86 7.28 -2.35
N LEU A 46 9.98 7.25 -3.34
CA LEU A 46 8.80 6.39 -3.34
C LEU A 46 9.18 4.89 -3.40
N ARG A 47 10.21 4.53 -4.17
CA ARG A 47 10.74 3.16 -4.19
C ARG A 47 11.35 2.74 -2.85
N TRP A 48 12.04 3.65 -2.16
CA TRP A 48 12.54 3.38 -0.80
C TRP A 48 11.42 3.21 0.21
N ASN A 49 10.31 3.95 0.07
CA ASN A 49 9.13 3.74 0.89
C ASN A 49 8.47 2.38 0.62
N GLY A 50 8.37 1.97 -0.65
CA GLY A 50 7.92 0.64 -1.05
C GLY A 50 6.39 0.43 -1.00
N GLY A 51 5.60 1.48 -0.80
CA GLY A 51 4.13 1.43 -0.84
C GLY A 51 3.51 0.70 0.36
N ASN A 52 2.41 -0.02 0.13
CA ASN A 52 1.72 -0.72 1.23
C ASN A 52 2.61 -1.80 1.86
N SER A 53 2.75 -1.78 3.18
CA SER A 53 3.67 -2.65 3.92
C SER A 53 2.97 -3.63 4.90
N THR A 54 1.64 -3.78 4.80
CA THR A 54 0.82 -4.73 5.58
C THR A 54 1.37 -6.16 5.52
N GLY A 55 1.73 -6.77 6.64
CA GLY A 55 2.32 -8.13 6.62
C GLY A 55 3.78 -8.21 6.17
N ILE A 56 4.40 -7.07 5.84
CA ILE A 56 5.81 -6.95 5.42
C ILE A 56 6.60 -6.19 6.50
N GLY A 57 6.48 -4.86 6.51
CA GLY A 57 7.14 -3.96 7.46
C GLY A 57 6.19 -3.33 8.48
N ILE A 58 4.88 -3.54 8.33
CA ILE A 58 3.85 -3.17 9.31
C ILE A 58 3.18 -4.45 9.80
N GLY A 59 3.00 -4.54 11.12
CA GLY A 59 2.17 -5.51 11.81
C GLY A 59 1.59 -4.87 13.07
N ALA A 60 0.48 -5.39 13.58
CA ALA A 60 -0.16 -4.87 14.78
C ALA A 60 -0.34 -5.98 15.82
N VAL A 61 -0.22 -5.64 17.10
CA VAL A 61 -0.58 -6.53 18.21
C VAL A 61 -1.73 -5.87 18.95
N ASP A 62 -2.88 -6.54 19.01
CA ASP A 62 -4.06 -6.00 19.67
C ASP A 62 -3.95 -6.06 21.21
N HIS A 63 -4.96 -5.53 21.90
CA HIS A 63 -5.02 -5.50 23.36
C HIS A 63 -5.16 -6.89 24.02
N LEU A 64 -5.52 -7.93 23.24
CA LEU A 64 -5.59 -9.33 23.68
C LEU A 64 -4.28 -10.10 23.38
N GLY A 65 -3.36 -9.49 22.64
CA GLY A 65 -2.09 -10.08 22.21
C GLY A 65 -2.13 -10.74 20.84
N ASN A 66 -3.23 -10.64 20.09
CA ASN A 66 -3.35 -11.20 18.75
C ASN A 66 -2.50 -10.40 17.75
N VAL A 67 -1.84 -11.10 16.82
CA VAL A 67 -0.96 -10.52 15.82
C VAL A 67 -1.71 -10.38 14.49
N HIS A 68 -1.81 -9.16 14.00
CA HIS A 68 -2.50 -8.79 12.77
C HIS A 68 -1.53 -8.23 11.73
N ALA A 69 -1.95 -8.24 10.45
CA ALA A 69 -1.14 -7.75 9.35
C ALA A 69 -0.95 -6.22 9.38
N ASP A 70 -1.93 -5.50 9.93
CA ASP A 70 -1.91 -4.07 10.22
C ASP A 70 -3.02 -3.75 11.24
N GLN A 71 -3.17 -2.47 11.59
CA GLN A 71 -4.13 -2.02 12.60
C GLN A 71 -5.61 -2.11 12.18
N PHE A 72 -5.89 -2.33 10.89
CA PHE A 72 -7.24 -2.35 10.33
C PHE A 72 -7.73 -3.77 10.03
N TRP A 73 -6.82 -4.73 9.88
CA TRP A 73 -7.12 -6.12 9.57
C TRP A 73 -7.42 -6.97 10.81
N GLN A 74 -8.34 -6.50 11.65
CA GLN A 74 -8.56 -7.06 12.99
C GLN A 74 -9.34 -8.39 13.01
N HIS A 75 -10.01 -8.75 11.91
CA HIS A 75 -10.76 -10.01 11.83
C HIS A 75 -9.88 -11.24 11.60
N TYR A 76 -8.61 -11.07 11.23
CA TYR A 76 -7.67 -12.16 11.00
C TYR A 76 -6.45 -12.03 11.91
N SER A 77 -6.10 -13.11 12.62
CA SER A 77 -4.92 -13.17 13.49
C SER A 77 -3.98 -14.29 13.05
N PHE A 78 -2.69 -14.00 13.00
CA PHE A 78 -1.62 -14.96 12.72
C PHE A 78 -1.17 -15.75 13.96
N GLY A 79 -1.72 -15.42 15.14
CA GLY A 79 -1.38 -16.03 16.41
C GLY A 79 -1.38 -15.02 17.55
N ASN A 80 -1.03 -15.46 18.75
CA ASN A 80 -1.05 -14.62 19.94
C ASN A 80 0.33 -14.58 20.63
N VAL A 81 0.82 -13.39 20.96
CA VAL A 81 2.15 -13.18 21.58
C VAL A 81 2.25 -13.75 23.00
N ARG A 82 1.12 -14.07 23.63
CA ARG A 82 1.05 -14.75 24.93
C ARG A 82 1.33 -16.25 24.82
N GLU A 83 1.25 -16.81 23.61
CA GLU A 83 1.42 -18.25 23.32
C GLU A 83 2.77 -18.53 22.64
N ARG A 84 3.16 -17.69 21.67
CA ARG A 84 4.40 -17.82 20.90
C ARG A 84 5.11 -16.46 20.78
N PRO A 85 6.45 -16.39 20.75
CA PRO A 85 7.15 -15.14 20.49
C PRO A 85 6.72 -14.49 19.18
N PHE A 86 6.55 -13.17 19.17
CA PHE A 86 6.19 -12.41 17.97
C PHE A 86 7.11 -12.74 16.78
N SER A 87 8.42 -12.88 17.01
CA SER A 87 9.38 -13.22 15.96
C SER A 87 9.04 -14.53 15.25
N GLN A 88 8.55 -15.54 15.98
CA GLN A 88 8.13 -16.81 15.39
C GLN A 88 6.84 -16.64 14.60
N ILE A 89 5.84 -15.95 15.16
CA ILE A 89 4.55 -15.69 14.50
C ILE A 89 4.76 -14.90 13.20
N TRP A 90 5.53 -13.81 13.28
CA TRP A 90 5.70 -12.87 12.17
C TRP A 90 6.46 -13.44 10.99
N THR A 91 7.38 -14.38 11.24
CA THR A 91 8.13 -15.07 10.18
C THR A 91 7.49 -16.37 9.71
N ASP A 92 6.41 -16.83 10.35
CA ASP A 92 5.74 -18.08 10.02
C ASP A 92 4.95 -17.95 8.71
N THR A 93 5.50 -18.49 7.63
CA THR A 93 4.83 -18.53 6.32
C THR A 93 4.10 -19.85 6.07
N SER A 94 3.85 -20.65 7.11
CA SER A 94 2.92 -21.79 6.99
C SER A 94 1.47 -21.33 6.85
N ASP A 95 1.16 -20.13 7.34
CA ASP A 95 -0.07 -19.40 7.07
C ASP A 95 -0.07 -18.87 5.61
N PRO A 96 -1.03 -19.27 4.77
CA PRO A 96 -1.07 -18.85 3.37
C PRO A 96 -1.25 -17.33 3.17
N LEU A 97 -1.96 -16.66 4.09
CA LEU A 97 -2.15 -15.22 4.01
C LEU A 97 -0.84 -14.50 4.38
N MET A 98 -0.14 -14.91 5.44
CA MET A 98 1.17 -14.36 5.78
C MET A 98 2.17 -14.55 4.63
N ALA A 99 2.26 -15.77 4.08
CA ALA A 99 3.10 -16.08 2.94
C ALA A 99 2.77 -15.18 1.73
N GLY A 100 1.48 -15.01 1.45
CA GLY A 100 0.99 -14.18 0.36
C GLY A 100 1.30 -12.69 0.57
N LEU A 101 1.11 -12.15 1.78
CA LEU A 101 1.36 -10.73 2.06
C LEU A 101 2.85 -10.37 1.90
N LYS A 102 3.74 -11.27 2.34
CA LYS A 102 5.20 -11.13 2.18
C LYS A 102 5.67 -11.20 0.73
N ASN A 103 4.95 -11.94 -0.13
CA ASN A 103 5.23 -12.06 -1.56
C ASN A 103 4.00 -11.78 -2.43
N ARG A 104 3.39 -10.59 -2.24
CA ARG A 104 2.06 -10.30 -2.81
C ARG A 104 2.05 -10.00 -4.31
N LYS A 105 3.14 -9.45 -4.85
CA LYS A 105 3.16 -8.89 -6.22
C LYS A 105 2.71 -9.92 -7.28
N PRO A 106 3.18 -11.19 -7.24
CA PRO A 106 2.73 -12.22 -8.17
C PRO A 106 1.29 -12.68 -7.96
N LEU A 107 0.69 -12.40 -6.80
CA LEU A 107 -0.68 -12.82 -6.46
C LEU A 107 -1.73 -11.83 -6.92
N LEU A 108 -1.35 -10.56 -7.10
CA LEU A 108 -2.30 -9.50 -7.46
C LEU A 108 -2.99 -9.78 -8.79
N LYS A 109 -4.28 -9.51 -8.84
CA LYS A 109 -5.16 -9.76 -9.99
C LYS A 109 -5.57 -8.47 -10.68
N GLY A 110 -6.19 -8.62 -11.86
CA GLY A 110 -6.78 -7.53 -12.61
C GLY A 110 -5.77 -6.44 -12.95
N ARG A 111 -6.20 -5.17 -12.85
CA ARG A 111 -5.39 -4.02 -13.24
C ARG A 111 -4.08 -3.86 -12.46
N CYS A 112 -4.05 -4.31 -11.20
CA CYS A 112 -2.85 -4.23 -10.36
C CYS A 112 -1.73 -5.17 -10.84
N ALA A 113 -2.07 -6.32 -11.45
CA ALA A 113 -1.10 -7.30 -11.95
C ALA A 113 -0.20 -6.73 -13.06
N ALA A 114 -0.71 -5.74 -13.78
CA ALA A 114 -0.10 -5.18 -14.98
C ALA A 114 0.29 -3.69 -14.82
N CYS A 115 0.08 -3.11 -13.63
CA CYS A 115 0.27 -1.70 -13.32
C CYS A 115 1.75 -1.31 -13.28
N GLN A 116 2.11 -0.23 -13.99
CA GLN A 116 3.48 0.29 -14.02
C GLN A 116 3.99 0.83 -12.67
N TYR A 117 3.07 1.17 -11.75
CA TYR A 117 3.41 1.73 -10.43
C TYR A 117 3.42 0.69 -9.31
N LEU A 118 3.37 -0.60 -9.64
CA LEU A 118 3.28 -1.67 -8.65
C LEU A 118 4.42 -1.63 -7.63
N ASP A 119 5.63 -1.23 -8.03
CA ASP A 119 6.80 -1.17 -7.12
C ASP A 119 6.73 -0.05 -6.08
N ILE A 120 5.94 0.99 -6.31
CA ILE A 120 5.79 2.13 -5.38
C ILE A 120 4.43 2.15 -4.66
N CYS A 121 3.44 1.44 -5.19
CA CYS A 121 2.10 1.31 -4.58
C CYS A 121 1.94 0.00 -3.80
N ASN A 122 2.59 -1.07 -4.27
CA ASN A 122 2.57 -2.43 -3.71
C ASN A 122 1.17 -3.02 -3.55
N GLY A 123 0.32 -2.79 -4.54
CA GLY A 123 -1.06 -3.25 -4.57
C GLY A 123 -2.02 -2.38 -3.79
N ASN A 124 -1.58 -1.33 -3.09
CA ASN A 124 -2.44 -0.56 -2.18
C ASN A 124 -3.04 -1.48 -1.09
N PHE A 125 -4.22 -1.17 -0.55
CA PHE A 125 -4.69 -1.72 0.70
C PHE A 125 -5.44 -3.05 0.50
N ARG A 126 -4.89 -4.12 1.09
CA ARG A 126 -5.32 -5.49 0.83
C ARG A 126 -6.61 -5.86 1.58
N VAL A 127 -6.75 -5.44 2.83
CA VAL A 127 -7.98 -5.64 3.63
C VAL A 127 -9.18 -4.93 2.99
N ARG A 128 -8.97 -3.80 2.31
CA ARG A 128 -10.03 -3.10 1.58
C ARG A 128 -10.46 -3.86 0.31
N ALA A 129 -9.53 -4.50 -0.38
CA ALA A 129 -9.87 -5.38 -1.49
C ALA A 129 -10.65 -6.62 -1.01
N GLU A 130 -10.23 -7.24 0.09
CA GLU A 130 -10.96 -8.33 0.74
C GLU A 130 -12.38 -7.92 1.13
N ALA A 131 -12.54 -6.81 1.84
CA ALA A 131 -13.84 -6.35 2.35
C ALA A 131 -14.88 -6.09 1.24
N VAL A 132 -14.43 -5.70 0.04
CA VAL A 132 -15.32 -5.37 -1.09
C VAL A 132 -15.53 -6.55 -2.02
N TYR A 133 -14.50 -7.36 -2.26
CA TYR A 133 -14.52 -8.42 -3.29
C TYR A 133 -14.49 -9.84 -2.73
N ASP A 134 -14.35 -10.02 -1.41
CA ASP A 134 -14.04 -11.31 -0.78
C ASP A 134 -12.77 -11.94 -1.38
N ASP A 135 -11.83 -11.09 -1.84
CA ASP A 135 -10.59 -11.48 -2.51
C ASP A 135 -9.45 -10.50 -2.16
N VAL A 136 -8.57 -10.95 -1.27
CA VAL A 136 -7.38 -10.21 -0.82
C VAL A 136 -6.49 -9.74 -1.96
N TRP A 137 -6.49 -10.49 -3.07
CA TRP A 137 -5.60 -10.25 -4.21
C TRP A 137 -6.26 -9.45 -5.32
N ALA A 138 -7.53 -9.08 -5.16
CA ALA A 138 -8.19 -8.17 -6.07
C ALA A 138 -7.53 -6.77 -6.05
N HIS A 139 -7.93 -5.96 -7.03
CA HIS A 139 -7.56 -4.56 -7.06
C HIS A 139 -8.18 -3.84 -5.86
N ASP A 140 -7.51 -2.79 -5.40
CA ASP A 140 -8.08 -1.92 -4.38
C ASP A 140 -9.12 -0.98 -5.01
N PRO A 141 -10.39 -0.98 -4.54
CA PRO A 141 -11.44 -0.11 -5.07
C PRO A 141 -11.19 1.39 -4.86
N ALA A 142 -10.30 1.78 -3.93
CA ALA A 142 -9.94 3.18 -3.71
C ALA A 142 -8.87 3.70 -4.69
N CYS A 143 -8.33 2.85 -5.56
CA CYS A 143 -7.39 3.28 -6.59
C CYS A 143 -8.13 4.14 -7.64
N TYR A 144 -7.91 5.44 -7.59
CA TYR A 144 -8.56 6.42 -8.47
C TYR A 144 -7.82 6.65 -9.79
N LEU A 145 -6.67 6.00 -10.02
CA LEU A 145 -5.98 6.09 -11.31
C LEU A 145 -6.73 5.30 -12.39
N THR A 146 -6.82 5.87 -13.58
CA THR A 146 -7.42 5.22 -14.75
C THR A 146 -6.46 4.20 -15.37
N ASP A 147 -6.98 3.30 -16.22
CA ASP A 147 -6.17 2.27 -16.90
C ASP A 147 -5.08 2.88 -17.79
N GLU A 148 -5.37 4.01 -18.42
CA GLU A 148 -4.39 4.81 -19.15
C GLU A 148 -3.24 5.24 -18.24
N GLU A 149 -3.57 5.82 -17.09
CA GLU A 149 -2.58 6.35 -16.16
C GLU A 149 -1.66 5.26 -15.61
N ILE A 150 -2.19 4.06 -15.38
CA ILE A 150 -1.40 2.91 -14.90
C ILE A 150 -0.71 2.11 -16.03
N GLY A 151 -0.81 2.57 -17.28
CA GLY A 151 -0.05 2.03 -18.41
C GLY A 151 -0.67 0.80 -19.06
N LEU A 152 -2.00 0.65 -19.02
CA LEU A 152 -2.72 -0.46 -19.64
C LEU A 152 -3.26 -0.15 -21.04
N ASN A 153 -3.13 1.09 -21.54
CA ASN A 153 -3.52 1.42 -22.91
C ASN A 153 -2.60 0.67 -23.92
N GLY A 154 -3.22 -0.14 -24.80
CA GLY A 154 -2.52 -0.89 -25.84
C GLY A 154 -2.16 -2.34 -25.50
N ARG A 155 -2.73 -2.91 -24.44
CA ARG A 155 -2.70 -4.37 -24.15
C ARG A 155 -4.06 -5.01 -24.39
#